data_AF-A0A974GUQ9-F1
#
_entry.id   AF-A0A974GUQ9-F1
#
_cell.length_a   1.000
_cell.length_b   1.000
_cell.length_c   1.000
_cell.angle_alpha   90.00
_cell.angle_beta   90.00
_cell.angle_gamma   90.00
#
_symmetry.space_group_name_H-M   'P 1'
#
loop_
_entity.id
_entity.type
_entity.pdbx_description
1 polymer ?
#
loop_
_entity_poly.entity_id
_entity_poly.type
_entity_poly.pdbx_seq_one_letter_code
_entity_poly.pdbx_strand_id
1 'polypeptide(L)'
;MAKIKKTFDRELMYNKIMPTNLKRDEIEQNEANESATIVTENDNSTEVIFQNKELNLIRDEKNEVILYNVTEKLVLDKLEATLKKMNCCRCDRCKEDIVAIALNNLKPKYIVANKDNIKEKIYEYDEMGREVTTEVIKAVLKVRKNPRH
;
A
#
# COMPACT_ATOMS: atom_id res chain seq x y z
N MET A 1 8.00 39.87 50.13
CA MET A 1 8.20 38.49 49.61
C MET A 1 7.55 38.40 48.23
N ALA A 2 8.33 38.31 47.15
CA ALA A 2 7.81 38.17 45.79
C ALA A 2 8.06 36.74 45.28
N LYS A 3 6.99 36.05 44.86
CA LYS A 3 7.03 34.66 44.38
C LYS A 3 7.54 34.64 42.93
N ILE A 4 8.70 34.03 42.70
CA ILE A 4 9.24 33.76 41.37
C ILE A 4 8.39 32.68 40.72
N LYS A 5 7.57 33.06 39.73
CA LYS A 5 6.84 32.09 38.89
C LYS A 5 7.84 31.41 37.97
N LYS A 6 8.03 30.09 38.12
CA LYS A 6 8.75 29.26 37.14
C LYS A 6 7.94 29.28 35.84
N THR A 7 8.35 30.11 34.89
CA THR A 7 7.79 30.11 33.54
C THR A 7 8.28 28.86 32.83
N PHE A 8 7.34 28.03 32.37
CA PHE A 8 7.63 26.84 31.57
C PHE A 8 8.18 27.30 30.21
N ASP A 9 9.44 27.02 29.93
CA ASP A 9 10.05 27.36 28.64
C ASP A 9 9.46 26.48 27.53
N ARG A 10 8.54 27.08 26.79
CA ARG A 10 7.85 26.46 25.65
C ARG A 10 8.84 25.99 24.57
N GLU A 11 9.95 26.69 24.40
CA GLU A 11 11.01 26.35 23.42
C GLU A 11 11.78 25.09 23.81
N LEU A 12 12.08 24.90 25.10
CA LEU A 12 12.70 23.68 25.62
C LEU A 12 11.78 22.45 25.46
N MET A 13 10.47 22.65 25.55
CA MET A 13 9.49 21.60 25.28
C MET A 13 9.41 21.30 23.78
N TYR A 14 9.39 22.33 22.94
CA TYR A 14 9.32 22.18 21.48
C TYR A 14 10.52 21.41 20.92
N ASN A 15 11.74 21.72 21.38
CA ASN A 15 12.97 21.02 20.98
C ASN A 15 13.02 19.56 21.43
N LYS A 16 12.35 19.21 22.53
CA LYS A 16 12.24 17.82 23.00
C LYS A 16 11.16 17.02 22.29
N ILE A 17 10.09 17.68 21.84
CA ILE A 17 8.97 17.03 21.15
C ILE A 17 9.28 16.87 19.65
N MET A 18 10.02 17.81 19.06
CA MET A 18 10.52 17.73 17.67
C MET A 18 12.05 17.81 17.65
N PRO A 19 12.75 16.69 17.90
CA PRO A 19 14.18 16.64 17.58
C PRO A 19 14.31 16.65 16.05
N THR A 20 14.59 17.82 15.47
CA THR A 20 14.90 17.92 14.05
C THR A 20 16.22 17.19 13.80
N ASN A 21 16.14 15.95 13.32
CA ASN A 21 17.26 15.26 12.70
C ASN A 21 17.60 15.96 11.37
N LEU A 22 18.33 17.06 11.48
CA LEU A 22 19.24 17.52 10.45
C LEU A 22 20.64 17.21 10.97
N LYS A 23 21.06 15.94 10.84
CA LYS A 23 22.47 15.65 10.62
C LYS A 23 22.84 16.24 9.26
N ARG A 24 23.11 17.54 9.24
CA ARG A 24 24.11 18.11 8.34
C ARG A 24 25.35 18.29 9.21
N ASP A 25 26.49 17.87 8.65
CA ASP A 25 27.83 17.86 9.25
C ASP A 25 28.29 16.50 9.82
N GLU A 26 28.03 15.42 9.07
CA GLU A 26 28.92 14.23 9.00
C GLU A 26 28.93 13.70 7.54
N ILE A 27 29.28 14.57 6.58
CA ILE A 27 29.82 14.13 5.27
C ILE A 27 31.23 14.71 5.19
N GLU A 28 32.18 13.96 5.73
CA GLU A 28 33.59 13.96 5.32
C GLU A 28 34.24 12.70 5.90
N GLN A 29 33.74 11.55 5.44
CA GLN A 29 34.40 10.24 5.33
C GLN A 29 33.33 9.20 4.97
N ASN A 30 33.52 8.49 3.85
CA ASN A 30 32.67 7.44 3.27
C ASN A 30 31.75 7.85 2.10
N GLU A 31 32.28 8.63 1.16
CA GLU A 31 31.91 8.46 -0.26
C GLU A 31 32.79 7.35 -0.86
N ALA A 32 32.37 6.10 -0.74
CA ALA A 32 32.68 5.03 -1.69
C ALA A 32 31.80 3.81 -1.37
N ASN A 33 30.98 3.42 -2.35
CA ASN A 33 30.29 2.13 -2.48
C ASN A 33 28.95 1.98 -1.75
N GLU A 34 27.87 2.33 -2.44
CA GLU A 34 26.98 1.30 -3.00
C GLU A 34 25.96 1.97 -3.93
N SER A 35 26.36 2.12 -5.19
CA SER A 35 25.42 2.35 -6.28
C SER A 35 24.73 1.03 -6.62
N ALA A 36 23.43 1.15 -6.88
CA ALA A 36 22.60 0.11 -7.47
C ALA A 36 23.34 -0.67 -8.58
N THR A 37 23.28 -2.00 -8.53
CA THR A 37 23.54 -2.82 -9.72
C THR A 37 22.43 -3.85 -9.87
N ILE A 38 21.62 -3.63 -10.89
CA ILE A 38 20.82 -4.66 -11.55
C ILE A 38 21.80 -5.55 -12.31
N VAL A 39 21.83 -6.85 -12.04
CA VAL A 39 22.31 -7.84 -13.02
C VAL A 39 21.32 -9.00 -13.05
N THR A 40 20.81 -9.21 -14.25
CA THR A 40 19.98 -10.33 -14.70
C THR A 40 20.82 -11.58 -14.97
N GLU A 41 20.14 -12.74 -14.88
CA GLU A 41 20.41 -14.04 -15.52
C GLU A 41 21.36 -15.07 -14.84
N ASN A 42 20.71 -16.12 -14.30
CA ASN A 42 20.94 -17.56 -14.52
C ASN A 42 22.36 -18.10 -14.74
N ASP A 43 22.87 -18.93 -13.81
CA ASP A 43 22.88 -20.40 -13.90
C ASP A 43 23.86 -21.06 -12.88
N ASN A 44 23.31 -22.01 -12.12
CA ASN A 44 23.87 -23.24 -11.52
C ASN A 44 25.28 -23.33 -10.85
N SER A 45 25.21 -23.83 -9.60
CA SER A 45 26.19 -24.68 -8.85
C SER A 45 27.49 -24.01 -8.35
N THR A 46 27.98 -24.17 -7.11
CA THR A 46 27.69 -25.12 -6.03
C THR A 46 28.33 -24.64 -4.71
N GLU A 47 27.72 -25.07 -3.60
CA GLU A 47 28.35 -25.40 -2.29
C GLU A 47 28.85 -24.27 -1.37
N VAL A 48 27.93 -23.81 -0.51
CA VAL A 48 28.28 -23.49 0.89
C VAL A 48 27.80 -24.62 1.79
N ILE A 49 28.76 -25.38 2.30
CA ILE A 49 28.60 -26.49 3.23
C ILE A 49 28.35 -25.92 4.62
N PHE A 50 27.09 -25.94 5.06
CA PHE A 50 26.74 -26.03 6.48
C PHE A 50 25.39 -26.78 6.59
N GLN A 51 25.49 -28.11 6.48
CA GLN A 51 24.36 -29.01 6.61
C GLN A 51 24.13 -29.37 8.09
N ASN A 52 23.29 -28.59 8.77
CA ASN A 52 22.47 -29.15 9.84
C ASN A 52 21.11 -29.50 9.23
N LYS A 53 21.01 -30.73 8.72
CA LYS A 53 19.90 -31.27 7.92
C LYS A 53 18.66 -31.66 8.77
N GLU A 54 18.72 -31.53 10.09
CA GLU A 54 17.66 -32.02 11.00
C GLU A 54 16.70 -30.96 11.57
N LEU A 55 16.75 -29.70 11.13
CA LEU A 55 15.66 -28.73 11.39
C LEU A 55 14.79 -28.45 10.16
N ASN A 56 15.07 -29.10 9.02
CA ASN A 56 14.28 -28.98 7.79
C ASN A 56 13.08 -29.94 7.72
N LEU A 57 12.64 -30.46 8.86
CA LEU A 57 11.50 -31.38 9.01
C LEU A 57 10.26 -30.75 9.66
N ILE A 58 10.25 -29.42 9.84
CA ILE A 58 8.99 -28.64 9.86
C ILE A 58 8.96 -27.84 8.57
N ARG A 59 8.79 -28.56 7.45
CA ARG A 59 8.26 -27.98 6.21
C ARG A 59 6.76 -27.77 6.43
N ASP A 60 6.41 -26.76 7.22
CA ASP A 60 5.11 -26.12 7.08
C ASP A 60 5.40 -24.81 6.35
N GLU A 61 4.91 -24.80 5.11
CA GLU A 61 4.88 -23.72 4.15
C GLU A 61 4.86 -22.36 4.83
N LYS A 62 5.75 -21.43 4.40
CA LYS A 62 5.64 -20.02 4.77
C LYS A 62 4.26 -19.54 4.34
N ASN A 63 3.29 -19.61 5.24
CA ASN A 63 2.00 -18.96 5.12
C ASN A 63 2.30 -17.47 5.12
N GLU A 64 2.55 -16.92 3.92
CA GLU A 64 2.77 -15.50 3.72
C GLU A 64 1.47 -14.77 4.05
N VAL A 65 1.44 -14.23 5.27
CA VAL A 65 0.37 -13.37 5.76
C VAL A 65 0.51 -12.02 5.07
N ILE A 66 -0.51 -11.60 4.32
CA ILE A 66 -0.51 -10.31 3.61
C ILE A 66 -1.65 -9.41 4.08
N LEU A 67 -1.38 -8.10 4.09
CA LEU A 67 -2.39 -7.05 4.27
C LEU A 67 -3.06 -6.78 2.93
N TYR A 68 -4.38 -6.86 2.89
CA TYR A 68 -5.14 -6.74 1.65
C TYR A 68 -6.36 -5.82 1.79
N ASN A 69 -6.59 -4.95 0.82
CA ASN A 69 -7.80 -4.15 0.75
C ASN A 69 -8.86 -4.85 -0.12
N VAL A 70 -9.94 -5.31 0.52
CA VAL A 70 -11.03 -6.02 -0.17
C VAL A 70 -11.79 -5.08 -1.11
N THR A 71 -11.98 -3.82 -0.72
CA THR A 71 -12.80 -2.88 -1.50
C THR A 71 -12.14 -2.52 -2.82
N GLU A 72 -10.82 -2.42 -2.85
CA GLU A 72 -10.03 -2.20 -4.05
C GLU A 72 -10.25 -3.30 -5.09
N LYS A 73 -10.21 -4.56 -4.64
CA LYS A 73 -10.45 -5.70 -5.54
C LYS A 73 -11.84 -5.66 -6.15
N LEU A 74 -12.85 -5.43 -5.31
CA LEU A 74 -14.24 -5.33 -5.75
C LEU A 74 -14.44 -4.18 -6.76
N VAL A 75 -13.80 -3.03 -6.53
CA VAL A 75 -13.86 -1.88 -7.45
C VAL A 75 -13.26 -2.25 -8.81
N LEU A 76 -12.08 -2.87 -8.84
CA LEU A 76 -11.42 -3.28 -10.09
C LEU A 76 -12.27 -4.27 -10.89
N ASP A 77 -12.85 -5.27 -10.22
CA ASP A 77 -13.68 -6.29 -10.88
C ASP A 77 -14.97 -5.68 -11.47
N LYS A 78 -15.56 -4.68 -10.80
CA LYS A 78 -16.76 -3.98 -11.30
C LYS A 78 -16.44 -2.89 -12.33
N LEU A 79 -15.24 -2.31 -12.29
CA LEU A 79 -14.81 -1.27 -13.22
C LEU A 79 -14.86 -1.78 -14.67
N GLU A 80 -14.26 -2.92 -14.97
CA GLU A 80 -14.25 -3.45 -16.33
C GLU A 80 -15.65 -3.74 -16.86
N ALA A 81 -16.50 -4.33 -16.01
CA ALA A 81 -17.89 -4.64 -16.36
C ALA A 81 -18.71 -3.36 -16.62
N THR A 82 -18.48 -2.30 -15.85
CA THR A 82 -19.18 -1.03 -16.03
C THR A 82 -18.67 -0.26 -17.25
N LEU A 83 -17.36 -0.22 -17.51
CA LEU A 83 -16.75 0.38 -18.70
C LEU A 83 -17.16 -0.31 -20.02
N LYS A 84 -17.46 -1.61 -19.98
CA LYS A 84 -18.00 -2.33 -21.15
C LYS A 84 -19.45 -1.93 -21.46
N LYS A 85 -20.25 -1.65 -20.43
CA LYS A 85 -21.67 -1.24 -20.57
C LYS A 85 -21.82 0.25 -20.86
N MET A 86 -20.89 1.08 -20.39
CA MET A 86 -20.92 2.52 -20.50
C MET A 86 -19.99 2.98 -21.63
N ASN A 87 -20.51 3.68 -22.64
CA ASN A 87 -19.70 4.30 -23.69
C ASN A 87 -18.91 5.51 -23.14
N CYS A 88 -17.78 5.24 -22.47
CA CYS A 88 -16.87 6.24 -21.89
C CYS A 88 -15.42 5.96 -22.29
N CYS A 89 -14.53 6.92 -22.03
CA CYS A 89 -13.12 6.79 -22.39
C CYS A 89 -12.45 5.63 -21.63
N ARG A 90 -11.60 4.87 -22.34
CA ARG A 90 -10.91 3.68 -21.82
C ARG A 90 -9.40 3.89 -21.66
N CYS A 91 -8.93 5.13 -21.70
CA CYS A 91 -7.54 5.45 -21.40
C CYS A 91 -7.21 5.15 -19.93
N ASP A 92 -5.96 4.87 -19.63
CA ASP A 92 -5.55 4.46 -18.28
C ASP A 92 -5.74 5.60 -17.27
N ARG A 93 -5.53 6.85 -17.69
CA ARG A 93 -5.86 8.04 -16.87
C ARG A 93 -7.32 8.06 -16.42
N CYS A 94 -8.27 7.81 -17.33
CA CYS A 94 -9.69 7.79 -16.95
C CYS A 94 -10.02 6.61 -16.03
N LYS A 95 -9.41 5.45 -16.24
CA LYS A 95 -9.60 4.29 -15.35
C LYS A 95 -9.11 4.60 -13.94
N GLU A 96 -7.91 5.15 -13.83
CA GLU A 96 -7.30 5.55 -12.55
C GLU A 96 -8.14 6.63 -11.85
N ASP A 97 -8.61 7.64 -12.57
CA ASP A 97 -9.49 8.68 -12.01
C ASP A 97 -10.81 8.07 -11.47
N ILE A 98 -11.41 7.11 -12.20
CA ILE A 98 -12.64 6.44 -11.75
C ILE A 98 -12.38 5.62 -10.48
N VAL A 99 -11.29 4.85 -10.44
CA VAL A 99 -10.91 4.04 -9.29
C VAL A 99 -10.65 4.92 -8.08
N ALA A 100 -9.88 6.01 -8.25
CA ALA A 100 -9.57 6.95 -7.18
C ALA A 100 -10.83 7.60 -6.60
N ILE A 101 -11.75 8.08 -7.46
CA ILE A 101 -13.01 8.69 -7.00
C ILE A 101 -13.87 7.65 -6.27
N ALA A 102 -13.97 6.43 -6.79
CA ALA A 102 -14.76 5.38 -6.16
C ALA A 102 -14.20 4.99 -4.79
N LEU A 103 -12.89 4.78 -4.68
CA LEU A 103 -12.24 4.38 -3.42
C LEU A 103 -12.30 5.46 -2.34
N ASN A 104 -12.21 6.74 -2.72
CA ASN A 104 -12.32 7.85 -1.78
C ASN A 104 -13.72 8.00 -1.18
N ASN A 105 -14.74 7.54 -1.89
CA ASN A 105 -16.13 7.61 -1.44
C ASN A 105 -16.60 6.33 -0.72
N LEU A 106 -15.85 5.24 -0.83
CA LEU A 106 -16.15 3.96 -0.18
C LEU A 106 -15.39 3.82 1.13
N LYS A 107 -15.97 3.12 2.10
CA LYS A 107 -15.26 2.77 3.33
C LYS A 107 -14.19 1.71 3.01
N PRO A 108 -12.90 1.93 3.31
CA PRO A 108 -11.87 0.93 3.07
C PRO A 108 -12.01 -0.26 4.02
N LYS A 109 -11.74 -1.46 3.52
CA LYS A 109 -11.82 -2.70 4.30
C LYS A 109 -10.53 -3.50 4.14
N TYR A 110 -9.63 -3.31 5.08
CA TYR A 110 -8.38 -4.05 5.16
C TYR A 110 -8.55 -5.34 5.94
N ILE A 111 -7.99 -6.42 5.41
CA ILE A 111 -7.94 -7.74 6.03
C ILE A 111 -6.50 -8.25 6.06
N VAL A 112 -6.21 -9.09 7.04
CA VAL A 112 -4.95 -9.83 7.13
C VAL A 112 -5.29 -11.31 6.98
N ALA A 113 -4.73 -11.96 5.97
CA ALA A 113 -4.99 -13.36 5.67
C ALA A 113 -3.80 -13.99 4.94
N ASN A 114 -3.72 -15.32 5.01
CA ASN A 114 -2.81 -16.09 4.16
C ASN A 114 -3.27 -15.93 2.70
N LYS A 115 -2.30 -15.92 1.78
CA LYS A 115 -2.54 -15.76 0.33
C LYS A 115 -3.67 -16.63 -0.21
N ASP A 116 -3.76 -17.88 0.25
CA ASP A 116 -4.76 -18.85 -0.22
C ASP A 116 -6.17 -18.55 0.31
N ASN A 117 -6.27 -17.99 1.52
CA ASN A 117 -7.54 -17.71 2.19
C ASN A 117 -8.16 -16.36 1.79
N ILE A 118 -7.44 -15.50 1.04
CA ILE A 118 -7.94 -14.16 0.67
C ILE A 118 -9.16 -14.25 -0.23
N LYS A 119 -9.18 -15.19 -1.18
CA LYS A 119 -10.32 -15.33 -2.11
C LYS A 119 -11.61 -15.68 -1.37
N GLU A 120 -11.51 -16.58 -0.39
CA GLU A 120 -12.63 -16.96 0.47
C GLU A 120 -13.11 -15.76 1.30
N LYS A 121 -12.17 -15.02 1.90
CA LYS A 121 -12.47 -13.77 2.63
C LYS A 121 -13.15 -12.73 1.74
N ILE A 122 -12.75 -12.57 0.48
CA ILE A 122 -13.38 -11.62 -0.45
C ILE A 122 -14.84 -12.02 -0.71
N TYR A 123 -15.11 -13.32 -0.89
CA TYR A 123 -16.46 -13.84 -1.16
C TYR A 123 -17.43 -13.57 0.00
N GLU A 124 -16.94 -13.62 1.24
CA GLU A 124 -17.71 -13.24 2.43
C GLU A 124 -18.24 -11.79 2.37
N TYR A 125 -17.52 -10.90 1.67
CA TYR A 125 -17.89 -9.49 1.52
C TYR A 125 -18.61 -9.16 0.19
N ASP A 126 -19.12 -10.15 -0.55
CA ASP A 126 -19.79 -9.91 -1.83
C ASP A 126 -21.06 -9.04 -1.68
N GLU A 127 -21.67 -9.01 -0.49
CA GLU A 127 -22.78 -8.10 -0.18
C GLU A 127 -22.44 -6.62 -0.37
N MET A 128 -21.18 -6.24 -0.08
CA MET A 128 -20.67 -4.88 -0.31
C MET A 128 -20.59 -4.55 -1.80
N GLY A 129 -20.59 -5.56 -2.68
CA GLY A 129 -20.53 -5.41 -4.12
C GLY A 129 -21.62 -4.50 -4.68
N ARG A 130 -22.81 -4.46 -4.06
CA ARG A 130 -23.91 -3.54 -4.45
C ARG A 130 -23.51 -2.09 -4.26
N GLU A 131 -23.04 -1.73 -3.08
CA GLU A 131 -22.58 -0.37 -2.77
C GLU A 131 -21.43 0.05 -3.69
N VAL A 132 -20.45 -0.83 -3.86
CA VAL A 132 -19.32 -0.64 -4.79
C VAL A 132 -19.82 -0.36 -6.21
N THR A 133 -20.78 -1.13 -6.73
CA THR A 133 -21.30 -0.87 -8.09
C THR A 133 -21.96 0.50 -8.22
N THR A 134 -22.72 0.95 -7.21
CA THR A 134 -23.35 2.27 -7.27
C THR A 134 -22.31 3.38 -7.30
N GLU A 135 -21.24 3.25 -6.52
CA GLU A 135 -20.21 4.27 -6.41
C GLU A 135 -19.31 4.30 -7.65
N VAL A 136 -18.98 3.14 -8.22
CA VAL A 136 -18.29 3.05 -9.52
C VAL A 136 -19.11 3.73 -10.62
N ILE A 137 -20.42 3.52 -10.68
CA ILE A 137 -21.28 4.20 -11.67
C ILE A 137 -21.25 5.71 -11.49
N LYS A 138 -21.34 6.22 -10.25
CA LYS A 138 -21.23 7.65 -9.97
C LYS A 138 -19.87 8.22 -10.39
N ALA A 139 -18.78 7.49 -10.09
CA ALA A 139 -17.43 7.86 -10.48
C ALA A 139 -17.27 7.94 -12.00
N VAL A 140 -17.76 6.94 -12.74
CA VAL A 140 -17.79 6.94 -14.21
C VAL A 140 -18.53 8.16 -14.75
N LEU A 141 -19.70 8.49 -14.18
CA LEU A 141 -20.48 9.66 -14.60
C LEU A 141 -19.73 10.98 -14.33
N LYS A 142 -18.99 11.07 -13.22
CA LYS A 142 -18.20 12.25 -12.87
C LYS A 142 -17.03 12.46 -13.83
N VAL A 143 -16.27 11.40 -14.11
CA VAL A 143 -15.13 11.46 -15.05
C VAL A 143 -15.61 11.69 -16.48
N ARG A 144 -16.75 11.11 -16.86
CA ARG A 144 -17.35 11.34 -18.19
C ARG A 144 -17.75 12.81 -18.41
N LYS A 145 -18.22 13.50 -17.37
CA LYS A 145 -18.61 14.92 -17.49
C LYS A 145 -17.40 15.81 -17.75
N ASN A 146 -16.30 15.58 -17.04
CA ASN A 146 -15.07 16.38 -17.13
C ASN A 146 -13.83 15.46 -17.24
N PRO A 147 -13.55 14.90 -18.43
CA PRO A 147 -12.33 14.11 -18.62
C PRO A 147 -11.08 14.99 -18.54
N ARG A 148 -10.00 14.45 -17.97
CA ARG A 148 -8.68 15.12 -17.85
C ARG A 148 -7.65 14.64 -18.86
N HIS A 149 -8.06 13.86 -19.87
CA HIS A 149 -7.20 13.31 -20.90
C HIS A 149 -7.15 14.20 -22.14
#